data_AF-A0A1Q6GDY3-F1
#
_entry.id   AF-A0A1Q6GDY3-F1
#
_cell.length_a   1.000
_cell.length_b   1.000
_cell.length_c   1.000
_cell.angle_alpha   90.00
_cell.angle_beta   90.00
_cell.angle_gamma   90.00
#
_symmetry.space_group_name_H-M   'P 1'
#
loop_
_entity.id
_entity.type
_entity.pdbx_description
1 polymer ?
#
loop_
_entity_poly.entity_id
_entity_poly.type
_entity_poly.pdbx_seq_one_letter_code
_entity_poly.pdbx_strand_id
1 'polypeptide(L)'
;MDSIKHIYGLIVTLIAVLMSACSQDEAIGVASTETIPIELNIRDYKVFSRAPGDVASSVNRILILPFRKTNEGLTNDDANFIPVYGSAKQIDVATFPNVVTKFTLTPAITYKILIIGYNRNDFDFTNQSNPSRSFSIGSVTTPVTLANFHLQPMLPTVVPEFFTCISEGYMKGQLIGTSFKPEQVNSIKGTLKRIVSGLTLDITNIPAYVTSISLTAEQLVTASRATDGIPTLWQTAGDASSKLIGSRTPIAGKVKFNQYILAIPDARKTLFYLDVTYGGIPQRYTMQITNEPNVVSGNRITFSPNHWVKITGNFTNSGLVFILSGTINLDDNAWDGII
;
A
#
# COMPACT_ATOMS: atom_id res chain seq x y z
N MET A 1 54.48 -18.00 -28.59
CA MET A 1 54.45 -16.83 -27.67
C MET A 1 53.73 -15.63 -28.30
N ASP A 2 52.76 -15.87 -29.21
CA ASP A 2 52.06 -14.81 -29.97
C ASP A 2 50.55 -14.71 -29.70
N SER A 3 49.98 -15.64 -28.93
CA SER A 3 48.55 -15.62 -28.55
C SER A 3 48.25 -14.69 -27.35
N ILE A 4 49.25 -14.43 -26.49
CA ILE A 4 49.08 -13.57 -25.30
C ILE A 4 49.09 -12.07 -25.70
N LYS A 5 49.80 -11.67 -26.76
CA LYS A 5 49.83 -10.28 -27.24
C LYS A 5 48.50 -9.84 -27.89
N HIS A 6 47.76 -10.78 -28.47
CA HIS A 6 46.44 -10.50 -29.06
C HIS A 6 45.36 -10.26 -28.00
N ILE A 7 45.46 -10.88 -26.82
CA ILE A 7 44.50 -10.70 -25.72
C ILE A 7 44.67 -9.33 -25.05
N TYR A 8 45.90 -8.86 -24.86
CA TYR A 8 46.15 -7.51 -24.32
C TYR A 8 45.80 -6.40 -25.31
N GLY A 9 46.02 -6.62 -26.61
CA GLY A 9 45.60 -5.68 -27.66
C GLY A 9 44.08 -5.48 -27.69
N LEU A 10 43.31 -6.58 -27.55
CA LEU A 10 41.84 -6.55 -27.56
C LEU A 10 41.24 -5.92 -26.29
N ILE A 11 41.87 -6.10 -25.13
CA ILE A 11 41.41 -5.52 -23.85
C ILE A 11 41.68 -4.00 -23.81
N VAL A 12 42.79 -3.52 -24.38
CA VAL A 12 43.08 -2.09 -24.45
C VAL A 12 42.18 -1.36 -25.45
N THR A 13 41.76 -2.01 -26.55
CA THR A 13 40.76 -1.43 -27.46
C THR A 13 39.36 -1.40 -26.86
N LEU A 14 38.97 -2.41 -26.06
CA LEU A 14 37.67 -2.43 -25.40
C LEU A 14 37.55 -1.36 -24.30
N ILE A 15 38.64 -1.07 -23.57
CA ILE A 15 38.69 0.00 -22.56
C ILE A 15 38.70 1.39 -23.22
N ALA A 16 39.34 1.55 -24.39
CA ALA A 16 39.31 2.80 -25.15
C ALA A 16 37.92 3.09 -25.77
N VAL A 17 37.19 2.06 -26.21
CA VAL A 17 35.81 2.17 -26.73
C VAL A 17 34.79 2.43 -25.61
N LEU A 18 35.04 1.98 -24.37
CA LEU A 18 34.19 2.28 -23.22
C LEU A 18 34.43 3.67 -22.60
N MET A 19 35.51 4.36 -22.94
CA MET A 19 35.80 5.73 -22.47
C MET A 19 35.72 6.81 -23.56
N SER A 20 35.18 6.47 -24.74
CA SER A 20 34.98 7.42 -25.86
C SER A 20 33.55 7.42 -26.43
N ALA A 21 32.55 7.09 -25.60
CA ALA A 21 31.18 7.57 -25.80
C ALA A 21 31.05 9.03 -25.31
N CYS A 22 31.82 9.93 -25.92
CA CYS A 22 31.39 11.28 -26.26
C CYS A 22 30.32 11.11 -27.37
N SER A 23 29.31 11.94 -27.56
CA SER A 23 28.92 13.21 -26.99
C SER A 23 27.45 13.39 -27.42
N GLN A 24 26.59 13.76 -26.49
CA GLN A 24 25.50 14.66 -26.84
C GLN A 24 25.77 15.94 -26.07
N ASP A 25 26.32 16.92 -26.77
CA ASP A 25 26.09 18.32 -26.47
C ASP A 25 24.59 18.58 -26.66
N GLU A 26 23.77 18.11 -25.72
CA GLU A 26 22.55 18.82 -25.39
C GLU A 26 22.93 19.80 -24.29
N ALA A 27 22.69 21.08 -24.56
CA ALA A 27 22.83 22.13 -23.58
C ALA A 27 21.94 21.79 -22.36
N ILE A 28 22.53 21.12 -21.38
CA ILE A 28 22.00 21.04 -20.03
C ILE A 28 22.15 22.47 -19.51
N GLY A 29 21.08 23.26 -19.68
CA GLY A 29 20.90 24.47 -18.90
C GLY A 29 21.24 24.11 -17.46
N VAL A 30 22.27 24.77 -16.93
CA VAL A 30 22.80 24.58 -15.58
C VAL A 30 21.63 24.31 -14.65
N ALA A 31 21.50 23.08 -14.16
CA ALA A 31 20.48 22.77 -13.17
C ALA A 31 20.73 23.73 -12.01
N SER A 32 19.79 24.65 -11.76
CA SER A 32 19.94 25.61 -10.67
C SER A 32 20.15 24.82 -9.39
N THR A 33 21.24 25.10 -8.67
CA THR A 33 21.41 24.65 -7.29
C THR A 33 20.41 25.31 -6.35
N GLU A 34 19.69 26.32 -6.85
CA GLU A 34 18.58 26.95 -6.18
C GLU A 34 17.44 25.95 -5.96
N THR A 35 16.98 25.90 -4.72
CA THR A 35 15.84 25.10 -4.32
C THR A 35 14.89 25.98 -3.51
N ILE A 36 13.60 25.72 -3.64
CA ILE A 36 12.55 26.48 -2.96
C ILE A 36 12.06 25.63 -1.77
N PRO A 37 12.28 26.07 -0.52
CA PRO A 37 11.69 25.43 0.65
C PRO A 37 10.22 25.83 0.76
N ILE A 38 9.34 24.85 0.76
CA ILE A 38 7.89 25.05 0.88
C ILE A 38 7.41 24.39 2.17
N GLU A 39 6.51 25.06 2.88
CA GLU A 39 5.86 24.45 4.04
C GLU A 39 4.92 23.32 3.60
N LEU A 40 5.09 22.15 4.19
CA LEU A 40 4.27 20.98 3.97
C LEU A 40 3.51 20.66 5.26
N ASN A 41 2.19 20.75 5.16
CA ASN A 41 1.25 20.39 6.22
C ASN A 41 0.61 19.05 5.87
N ILE A 42 0.90 18.02 6.65
CA ILE A 42 0.32 16.70 6.50
C ILE A 42 -0.65 16.51 7.65
N ARG A 43 -1.89 16.24 7.29
CA ARG A 43 -2.97 16.01 8.24
C ARG A 43 -3.63 14.67 7.97
N ASP A 44 -4.32 14.21 8.99
CA ASP A 44 -5.39 13.26 8.82
C ASP A 44 -6.69 13.99 8.43
N TYR A 45 -7.55 13.30 7.68
CA TYR A 45 -8.94 13.67 7.53
C TYR A 45 -9.72 13.45 8.83
N LYS A 46 -9.45 12.36 9.60
CA LYS A 46 -10.22 11.91 10.78
C LYS A 46 -9.36 11.08 11.77
N VAL A 47 -9.98 10.32 12.67
CA VAL A 47 -9.31 9.27 13.47
C VAL A 47 -9.57 7.94 12.79
N PHE A 48 -8.54 7.30 12.23
CA PHE A 48 -8.71 5.99 11.60
C PHE A 48 -8.61 4.88 12.63
N SER A 49 -9.66 4.07 12.84
CA SER A 49 -9.53 2.76 13.49
C SER A 49 -9.73 1.66 12.46
N ARG A 50 -9.17 0.47 12.70
CA ARG A 50 -9.30 -0.67 11.77
C ARG A 50 -10.75 -1.14 11.61
N ALA A 51 -11.50 -1.04 12.69
CA ALA A 51 -12.86 -1.53 12.86
C ALA A 51 -13.55 -0.69 13.96
N PRO A 52 -14.89 -0.68 14.02
CA PRO A 52 -15.62 -0.04 15.12
C PRO A 52 -15.14 -0.53 16.49
N GLY A 53 -14.77 0.42 17.35
CA GLY A 53 -14.27 0.17 18.72
C GLY A 53 -12.78 -0.18 18.83
N ASP A 54 -12.06 -0.34 17.71
CA ASP A 54 -10.60 -0.48 17.75
C ASP A 54 -9.91 0.87 18.05
N VAL A 55 -8.71 0.82 18.62
CA VAL A 55 -7.89 2.01 18.88
C VAL A 55 -7.51 2.68 17.55
N ALA A 56 -7.42 4.01 17.59
CA ALA A 56 -6.90 4.83 16.51
C ALA A 56 -5.51 4.37 16.03
N SER A 57 -5.30 4.39 14.73
CA SER A 57 -4.07 4.01 14.05
C SER A 57 -2.93 4.96 14.37
N SER A 58 -1.72 4.41 14.47
CA SER A 58 -0.52 5.10 14.90
C SER A 58 0.44 5.33 13.74
N VAL A 59 0.04 6.14 12.75
CA VAL A 59 1.00 6.65 11.76
C VAL A 59 2.12 7.36 12.52
N ASN A 60 3.27 6.70 12.60
CA ASN A 60 4.43 7.17 13.33
C ASN A 60 5.65 7.32 12.40
N ARG A 61 5.44 7.11 11.09
CA ARG A 61 6.39 7.40 10.04
C ARG A 61 5.70 7.84 8.75
N ILE A 62 6.27 8.85 8.11
CA ILE A 62 5.79 9.36 6.82
C ILE A 62 6.94 9.38 5.82
N LEU A 63 6.67 8.93 4.60
CA LEU A 63 7.51 9.12 3.42
C LEU A 63 6.86 10.15 2.49
N ILE A 64 7.62 11.19 2.14
CA ILE A 64 7.26 12.22 1.16
C ILE A 64 8.10 11.94 -0.08
N LEU A 65 7.46 11.56 -1.18
CA LEU A 65 8.12 11.20 -2.43
C LEU A 65 7.64 12.11 -3.56
N PRO A 66 8.50 13.03 -4.05
CA PRO A 66 8.16 13.86 -5.18
C PRO A 66 8.29 13.06 -6.48
N PHE A 67 7.38 13.31 -7.41
CA PHE A 67 7.46 12.87 -8.78
C PHE A 67 7.52 14.10 -9.68
N ARG A 68 8.53 14.18 -10.54
CA ARG A 68 8.69 15.28 -11.49
C ARG A 68 8.08 14.92 -12.82
N LYS A 69 7.50 15.90 -13.50
CA LYS A 69 7.04 15.76 -14.87
C LYS A 69 8.23 15.54 -15.79
N THR A 70 8.12 14.59 -16.71
CA THR A 70 9.20 14.24 -17.65
C THR A 70 9.39 15.30 -18.73
N ASN A 71 8.29 15.91 -19.17
CA ASN A 71 8.26 16.97 -20.15
C ASN A 71 7.08 17.91 -19.84
N GLU A 72 7.37 19.21 -19.71
CA GLU A 72 6.38 20.23 -19.34
C GLU A 72 5.24 20.34 -20.36
N GLY A 73 5.47 20.01 -21.64
CA GLY A 73 4.47 20.03 -22.71
C GLY A 73 3.47 18.86 -22.70
N LEU A 74 3.69 17.83 -21.89
CA LEU A 74 2.75 16.71 -21.75
C LEU A 74 1.54 17.08 -20.88
N THR A 75 0.51 16.24 -20.87
CA THR A 75 -0.60 16.34 -19.91
C THR A 75 -0.14 16.04 -18.49
N ASN A 76 -0.94 16.46 -17.49
CA ASN A 76 -0.66 16.19 -16.07
C ASN A 76 -1.10 14.79 -15.62
N ASP A 77 -1.08 13.80 -16.52
CA ASP A 77 -1.40 12.40 -16.23
C ASP A 77 -0.29 11.74 -15.41
N ASP A 78 -0.64 10.86 -14.48
CA ASP A 78 0.31 10.20 -13.57
C ASP A 78 1.41 9.39 -14.31
N ALA A 79 1.15 8.98 -15.55
CA ALA A 79 2.12 8.30 -16.40
C ALA A 79 3.29 9.20 -16.82
N ASN A 80 3.12 10.53 -16.78
CA ASN A 80 4.14 11.51 -17.18
C ASN A 80 5.00 12.00 -16.01
N PHE A 81 4.82 11.42 -14.81
CA PHE A 81 5.53 11.81 -13.60
C PHE A 81 6.43 10.68 -13.11
N ILE A 82 7.73 10.93 -12.99
CA ILE A 82 8.74 9.96 -12.54
C ILE A 82 9.25 10.30 -11.13
N PRO A 83 9.53 9.30 -10.27
CA PRO A 83 9.95 9.55 -8.89
C PRO A 83 11.34 10.22 -8.85
N VAL A 84 11.51 11.14 -7.90
CA VAL A 84 12.80 11.78 -7.60
C VAL A 84 13.28 11.32 -6.22
N TYR A 85 13.82 10.10 -6.16
CA TYR A 85 14.22 9.47 -4.88
C TYR A 85 15.23 10.28 -4.08
N GLY A 86 16.15 10.99 -4.74
CA GLY A 86 17.14 11.86 -4.07
C GLY A 86 16.54 13.08 -3.37
N SER A 87 15.29 13.44 -3.71
CA SER A 87 14.53 14.52 -3.05
C SER A 87 13.45 13.98 -2.12
N ALA A 88 13.37 12.65 -1.93
CA ALA A 88 12.43 12.06 -1.00
C ALA A 88 12.82 12.37 0.45
N LYS A 89 11.83 12.50 1.32
CA LYS A 89 12.03 12.80 2.74
C LYS A 89 11.25 11.81 3.59
N GLN A 90 11.92 11.16 4.52
CA GLN A 90 11.29 10.31 5.53
C GLN A 90 11.34 11.02 6.88
N ILE A 91 10.22 11.02 7.60
CA ILE A 91 10.09 11.67 8.92
C ILE A 91 9.46 10.72 9.92
N ASP A 92 10.02 10.70 11.13
CA ASP A 92 9.40 10.06 12.28
C ASP A 92 8.36 11.00 12.88
N VAL A 93 7.21 10.45 13.23
CA VAL A 93 6.06 11.21 13.73
C VAL A 93 5.78 10.77 15.17
N ALA A 94 6.05 11.66 16.12
CA ALA A 94 5.81 11.40 17.54
C ALA A 94 4.33 11.52 17.91
N THR A 95 3.62 12.46 17.26
CA THR A 95 2.19 12.69 17.44
C THR A 95 1.55 12.93 16.07
N PHE A 96 0.51 12.16 15.77
CA PHE A 96 -0.33 12.26 14.57
C PHE A 96 -1.73 12.60 15.08
N PRO A 97 -2.48 13.54 14.45
CA PRO A 97 -2.62 13.68 13.00
C PRO A 97 -1.88 14.83 12.31
N ASN A 98 -1.34 15.81 13.02
CA ASN A 98 -0.81 17.04 12.38
C ASN A 98 0.72 17.05 12.34
N VAL A 99 1.28 17.04 11.13
CA VAL A 99 2.73 17.06 10.89
C VAL A 99 3.06 18.23 9.98
N VAL A 100 3.85 19.18 10.51
CA VAL A 100 4.34 20.32 9.75
C VAL A 100 5.83 20.15 9.51
N THR A 101 6.25 20.27 8.25
CA THR A 101 7.66 20.19 7.89
C THR A 101 7.97 21.09 6.70
N LYS A 102 9.26 21.29 6.41
CA LYS A 102 9.69 21.94 5.16
C LYS A 102 10.10 20.90 4.14
N PHE A 103 9.70 21.12 2.90
CA PHE A 103 10.02 20.27 1.76
C PHE A 103 10.61 21.11 0.64
N THR A 104 11.72 20.65 0.08
CA THR A 104 12.58 21.46 -0.77
C THR A 104 12.56 20.90 -2.20
N LEU A 105 12.24 21.74 -3.18
CA LEU A 105 12.08 21.35 -4.58
C LEU A 105 12.84 22.30 -5.53
N THR A 106 13.25 21.79 -6.69
CA THR A 106 13.91 22.56 -7.73
C THR A 106 12.86 23.39 -8.51
N PRO A 107 13.08 24.69 -8.76
CA PRO A 107 12.13 25.53 -9.47
C PRO A 107 11.93 25.10 -10.93
N ALA A 108 10.93 25.70 -11.60
CA ALA A 108 10.62 25.55 -13.03
C ALA A 108 10.12 24.17 -13.49
N ILE A 109 10.22 23.14 -12.65
CA ILE A 109 9.76 21.77 -12.89
C ILE A 109 8.39 21.57 -12.24
N THR A 110 7.44 20.96 -12.96
CA THR A 110 6.15 20.57 -12.40
C THR A 110 6.27 19.28 -11.59
N TYR A 111 5.75 19.27 -10.35
CA TYR A 111 5.75 18.11 -9.46
C TYR A 111 4.34 17.66 -9.09
N LYS A 112 4.20 16.36 -8.84
CA LYS A 112 3.19 15.78 -7.94
C LYS A 112 3.92 15.19 -6.73
N ILE A 113 3.35 15.29 -5.53
CA ILE A 113 3.99 14.75 -4.33
C ILE A 113 3.10 13.68 -3.73
N LEU A 114 3.60 12.45 -3.70
CA LEU A 114 2.98 11.32 -3.03
C LEU A 114 3.46 11.30 -1.58
N ILE A 115 2.52 11.20 -0.65
CA ILE A 115 2.80 11.07 0.78
C ILE A 115 2.25 9.72 1.24
N ILE A 116 3.06 8.95 1.96
CA ILE A 116 2.72 7.63 2.47
C ILE A 116 2.95 7.61 3.99
N GLY A 117 1.89 7.37 4.75
CA GLY A 117 1.94 7.15 6.20
C GLY A 117 1.87 5.65 6.53
N TYR A 118 2.71 5.20 7.45
CA TYR A 118 2.82 3.79 7.85
C TYR A 118 3.46 3.67 9.25
N ASN A 119 3.54 2.46 9.79
CA ASN A 119 4.27 2.19 11.02
C ASN A 119 5.78 2.12 10.76
N ARG A 120 6.59 2.77 11.59
CA ARG A 120 8.04 2.88 11.47
C ARG A 120 8.77 1.55 11.37
N ASN A 121 8.20 0.49 11.93
CA ASN A 121 8.79 -0.84 11.92
C ASN A 121 8.54 -1.59 10.60
N ASP A 122 7.58 -1.15 9.79
CA ASP A 122 7.19 -1.85 8.57
C ASP A 122 8.11 -1.56 7.39
N PHE A 123 8.75 -0.38 7.36
CA PHE A 123 9.63 0.00 6.25
C PHE A 123 10.61 1.11 6.64
N ASP A 124 11.79 1.06 6.03
CA ASP A 124 12.79 2.10 6.12
C ASP A 124 13.24 2.48 4.70
N PHE A 125 12.90 3.69 4.27
CA PHE A 125 13.27 4.20 2.95
C PHE A 125 14.77 4.36 2.79
N THR A 126 15.50 4.61 3.87
CA THR A 126 16.97 4.72 3.86
C THR A 126 17.66 3.36 3.85
N ASN A 127 16.97 2.31 4.32
CA ASN A 127 17.46 0.93 4.36
C ASN A 127 16.44 -0.04 3.75
N GLN A 128 16.18 0.11 2.45
CA GLN A 128 15.15 -0.66 1.75
C GLN A 128 15.52 -2.16 1.65
N SER A 129 16.79 -2.52 1.81
CA SER A 129 17.26 -3.91 1.81
C SER A 129 17.03 -4.64 3.13
N ASN A 130 16.51 -3.97 4.17
CA ASN A 130 16.22 -4.61 5.45
C ASN A 130 15.31 -5.84 5.25
N PRO A 131 15.77 -7.06 5.63
CA PRO A 131 15.00 -8.29 5.44
C PRO A 131 13.75 -8.37 6.31
N SER A 132 13.67 -7.58 7.39
CA SER A 132 12.53 -7.53 8.30
C SER A 132 11.46 -6.52 7.87
N ARG A 133 11.60 -5.86 6.72
CA ARG A 133 10.55 -4.96 6.20
C ARG A 133 9.25 -5.75 5.99
N SER A 134 8.12 -5.14 6.29
CA SER A 134 6.78 -5.70 6.09
C SER A 134 6.24 -5.41 4.68
N PHE A 135 6.77 -4.39 4.00
CA PHE A 135 6.43 -4.05 2.61
C PHE A 135 7.61 -3.47 1.83
N SER A 136 7.45 -3.36 0.52
CA SER A 136 8.32 -2.61 -0.39
C SER A 136 7.52 -1.61 -1.20
N ILE A 137 8.21 -0.59 -1.71
CA ILE A 137 7.72 0.29 -2.75
C ILE A 137 8.33 -0.16 -4.09
N GLY A 138 7.58 -0.01 -5.18
CA GLY A 138 8.02 -0.52 -6.48
C GLY A 138 7.12 -0.08 -7.62
N SER A 139 7.26 -0.74 -8.76
CA SER A 139 6.40 -0.52 -9.92
C SER A 139 6.06 -1.81 -10.63
N VAL A 140 4.96 -1.78 -11.38
CA VAL A 140 4.56 -2.90 -12.25
C VAL A 140 5.38 -2.95 -13.53
N THR A 141 5.78 -1.79 -14.05
CA THR A 141 6.52 -1.67 -15.32
C THR A 141 7.69 -0.69 -15.19
N THR A 142 8.62 -0.80 -16.13
CA THR A 142 9.72 0.15 -16.35
C THR A 142 9.45 0.96 -17.63
N PRO A 143 9.65 2.29 -17.63
CA PRO A 143 10.13 3.13 -16.52
C PRO A 143 9.10 3.26 -15.38
N VAL A 144 9.60 3.58 -14.18
CA VAL A 144 8.74 3.85 -13.00
C VAL A 144 8.06 5.20 -13.17
N THR A 145 6.74 5.24 -13.03
CA THR A 145 5.91 6.44 -13.09
C THR A 145 4.93 6.46 -11.93
N LEU A 146 4.30 7.59 -11.63
CA LEU A 146 3.29 7.65 -10.57
C LEU A 146 2.10 6.71 -10.86
N ALA A 147 1.76 6.51 -12.14
CA ALA A 147 0.64 5.66 -12.56
C ALA A 147 0.85 4.17 -12.26
N ASN A 148 2.11 3.70 -12.21
CA ASN A 148 2.45 2.30 -11.99
C ASN A 148 3.15 2.04 -10.64
N PHE A 149 3.32 3.08 -9.81
CA PHE A 149 3.96 2.99 -8.51
C PHE A 149 3.04 2.33 -7.47
N HIS A 150 3.53 1.30 -6.79
CA HIS A 150 2.74 0.51 -5.85
C HIS A 150 3.39 0.39 -4.47
N LEU A 151 2.55 0.01 -3.50
CA LEU A 151 2.96 -0.53 -2.22
C LEU A 151 2.70 -2.05 -2.26
N GLN A 152 3.72 -2.84 -1.91
CA GLN A 152 3.69 -4.29 -1.99
C GLN A 152 4.06 -4.89 -0.63
N PRO A 153 3.09 -5.45 0.13
CA PRO A 153 3.39 -6.27 1.29
C PRO A 153 4.35 -7.41 0.95
N MET A 154 5.25 -7.74 1.88
CA MET A 154 6.17 -8.88 1.67
C MET A 154 5.48 -10.22 1.75
N LEU A 155 4.34 -10.27 2.44
CA LEU A 155 3.42 -11.40 2.43
C LEU A 155 2.00 -10.89 2.19
N PRO A 156 1.25 -11.47 1.23
CA PRO A 156 -0.11 -11.02 0.93
C PRO A 156 -1.10 -11.25 2.09
N THR A 157 -0.72 -12.05 3.08
CA THR A 157 -1.51 -12.36 4.28
C THR A 157 -1.14 -11.52 5.50
N VAL A 158 -0.06 -10.74 5.41
CA VAL A 158 0.40 -9.82 6.46
C VAL A 158 0.51 -8.45 5.83
N VAL A 159 -0.63 -7.75 5.78
CA VAL A 159 -0.75 -6.43 5.16
C VAL A 159 -0.51 -5.35 6.21
N PRO A 160 0.52 -4.51 6.07
CA PRO A 160 0.68 -3.32 6.89
C PRO A 160 -0.45 -2.34 6.66
N GLU A 161 -0.63 -1.44 7.61
CA GLU A 161 -1.57 -0.36 7.43
C GLU A 161 -0.97 0.75 6.57
N PHE A 162 -1.63 1.04 5.44
CA PHE A 162 -1.19 2.09 4.52
C PHE A 162 -2.15 3.26 4.50
N PHE A 163 -1.56 4.45 4.62
CA PHE A 163 -2.23 5.70 4.34
C PHE A 163 -1.52 6.42 3.22
N THR A 164 -2.24 6.98 2.26
CA THR A 164 -1.63 7.74 1.17
C THR A 164 -2.41 8.98 0.81
N CYS A 165 -1.73 9.94 0.19
CA CYS A 165 -2.38 11.00 -0.58
C CYS A 165 -1.44 11.58 -1.64
N ILE A 166 -2.04 12.19 -2.67
CA ILE A 166 -1.36 13.18 -3.50
C ILE A 166 -1.62 14.55 -2.89
N SER A 167 -0.55 15.27 -2.58
CA SER A 167 -0.68 16.58 -1.94
C SER A 167 -1.18 17.63 -2.91
N GLU A 168 -1.79 18.67 -2.36
CA GLU A 168 -2.27 19.84 -3.07
C GLU A 168 -1.37 21.05 -2.78
N GLY A 169 -1.02 21.79 -3.83
CA GLY A 169 -0.30 23.06 -3.75
C GLY A 169 -1.24 24.23 -3.51
N TYR A 170 -0.85 25.16 -2.65
CA TYR A 170 -1.61 26.37 -2.32
C TYR A 170 -0.76 27.61 -2.45
N MET A 171 -1.39 28.70 -2.91
CA MET A 171 -0.80 30.04 -2.92
C MET A 171 -1.69 30.98 -2.12
N LYS A 172 -1.18 31.49 -0.99
CA LYS A 172 -1.92 32.41 -0.11
C LYS A 172 -3.32 31.90 0.25
N GLY A 173 -3.43 30.59 0.48
CA GLY A 173 -4.68 29.91 0.82
C GLY A 173 -5.55 29.47 -0.36
N GLN A 174 -5.25 29.88 -1.59
CA GLN A 174 -5.95 29.43 -2.80
C GLN A 174 -5.36 28.13 -3.34
N LEU A 175 -6.20 27.19 -3.74
CA LEU A 175 -5.78 25.91 -4.33
C LEU A 175 -5.23 26.13 -5.75
N ILE A 176 -4.00 25.68 -5.99
CA ILE A 176 -3.40 25.61 -7.33
C ILE A 176 -3.69 24.26 -7.99
N GLY A 177 -3.67 23.18 -7.20
CA GLY A 177 -3.98 21.82 -7.66
C GLY A 177 -2.99 20.78 -7.14
N THR A 178 -3.12 19.55 -7.64
CA THR A 178 -2.26 18.41 -7.27
C THR A 178 -0.96 18.34 -8.05
N SER A 179 -0.83 19.13 -9.11
CA SER A 179 0.38 19.32 -9.90
C SER A 179 0.75 20.80 -9.95
N PHE A 180 1.96 21.16 -9.57
CA PHE A 180 2.40 22.56 -9.48
C PHE A 180 3.91 22.68 -9.66
N LYS A 181 4.36 23.86 -10.07
CA LYS A 181 5.77 24.25 -9.95
C LYS A 181 6.03 24.87 -8.58
N PRO A 182 7.22 24.69 -7.97
CA PRO A 182 7.50 25.21 -6.64
C PRO A 182 7.30 26.72 -6.48
N GLU A 183 7.61 27.51 -7.52
CA GLU A 183 7.43 28.96 -7.52
C GLU A 183 5.95 29.43 -7.54
N GLN A 184 5.02 28.52 -7.82
CA GLN A 184 3.58 28.84 -7.88
C GLN A 184 2.89 28.71 -6.53
N VAL A 185 3.57 28.13 -5.53
CA VAL A 185 2.96 27.77 -4.24
C VAL A 185 3.78 28.31 -3.07
N ASN A 186 3.11 28.60 -1.96
CA ASN A 186 3.77 28.95 -0.70
C ASN A 186 3.50 27.92 0.41
N SER A 187 2.60 26.97 0.17
CA SER A 187 2.34 25.85 1.07
C SER A 187 1.82 24.64 0.29
N ILE A 188 2.04 23.46 0.86
CA ILE A 188 1.55 22.17 0.35
C ILE A 188 0.73 21.54 1.47
N LYS A 189 -0.40 20.92 1.12
CA LYS A 189 -1.27 20.22 2.07
C LYS A 189 -1.52 18.80 1.60
N GLY A 190 -1.29 17.83 2.47
CA GLY A 190 -1.64 16.42 2.25
C GLY A 190 -2.66 15.96 3.29
N THR A 191 -3.69 15.25 2.84
CA THR A 191 -4.68 14.63 3.74
C THR A 191 -4.64 13.13 3.52
N LEU A 192 -3.97 12.41 4.42
CA LEU A 192 -3.78 10.97 4.33
C LEU A 192 -5.11 10.23 4.40
N LYS A 193 -5.29 9.21 3.56
CA LYS A 193 -6.45 8.30 3.55
C LYS A 193 -5.98 6.86 3.59
N ARG A 194 -6.70 6.00 4.31
CA ARG A 194 -6.36 4.57 4.36
C ARG A 194 -6.67 3.93 3.01
N ILE A 195 -5.76 3.09 2.50
CA ILE A 195 -5.97 2.36 1.24
C ILE A 195 -6.11 0.84 1.42
N VAL A 196 -6.03 0.36 2.66
CA VAL A 196 -6.29 -1.04 3.05
C VAL A 196 -7.65 -1.19 3.71
N SER A 197 -8.16 -2.42 3.74
CA SER A 197 -9.47 -2.78 4.28
C SER A 197 -9.31 -3.64 5.53
N GLY A 198 -10.24 -3.51 6.48
CA GLY A 198 -10.29 -4.36 7.67
C GLY A 198 -11.16 -5.60 7.46
N LEU A 199 -10.68 -6.77 7.88
CA LEU A 199 -11.46 -7.99 8.02
C LEU A 199 -11.53 -8.40 9.49
N THR A 200 -12.75 -8.58 9.99
CA THR A 200 -13.00 -9.24 11.27
C THR A 200 -13.81 -10.51 11.06
N LEU A 201 -13.30 -11.64 11.54
CA LEU A 201 -14.04 -12.90 11.61
C LEU A 201 -14.11 -13.36 13.07
N ASP A 202 -15.31 -13.33 13.63
CA ASP A 202 -15.59 -13.82 14.98
C ASP A 202 -16.28 -15.19 14.87
N ILE A 203 -15.73 -16.23 15.49
CA ILE A 203 -16.31 -17.57 15.49
C ILE A 203 -16.64 -17.96 16.93
N THR A 204 -17.87 -18.42 17.17
CA THR A 204 -18.36 -18.82 18.50
C THR A 204 -18.86 -20.27 18.52
N ASN A 205 -19.09 -20.77 19.75
CA ASN A 205 -19.61 -22.11 20.03
C ASN A 205 -18.71 -23.24 19.51
N ILE A 206 -17.41 -22.98 19.40
CA ILE A 206 -16.44 -23.96 18.92
C ILE A 206 -16.37 -25.11 19.93
N PRO A 207 -16.60 -26.37 19.51
CA PRO A 207 -16.53 -27.52 20.40
C PRO A 207 -15.13 -27.71 21.00
N ALA A 208 -15.07 -28.22 22.23
CA ALA A 208 -13.80 -28.39 22.97
C ALA A 208 -12.80 -29.35 22.32
N TYR A 209 -13.26 -30.25 21.44
CA TYR A 209 -12.40 -31.18 20.69
C TYR A 209 -11.68 -30.52 19.49
N VAL A 210 -12.07 -29.30 19.10
CA VAL A 210 -11.39 -28.54 18.06
C VAL A 210 -10.15 -27.90 18.67
N THR A 211 -8.98 -28.26 18.15
CA THR A 211 -7.68 -27.81 18.68
C THR A 211 -7.12 -26.61 17.95
N SER A 212 -7.55 -26.37 16.71
CA SER A 212 -7.09 -25.24 15.89
C SER A 212 -8.13 -24.84 14.86
N ILE A 213 -8.20 -23.54 14.57
CA ILE A 213 -8.90 -22.99 13.41
C ILE A 213 -7.90 -22.15 12.63
N SER A 214 -7.78 -22.42 11.34
CA SER A 214 -6.94 -21.66 10.42
C SER A 214 -7.79 -20.97 9.37
N LEU A 215 -7.59 -19.67 9.18
CA LEU A 215 -8.23 -18.89 8.13
C LEU A 215 -7.33 -18.89 6.89
N THR A 216 -7.88 -19.26 5.75
CA THR A 216 -7.19 -19.22 4.46
C THR A 216 -8.03 -18.47 3.41
N ALA A 217 -7.35 -17.90 2.41
CA ALA A 217 -8.02 -17.17 1.33
C ALA A 217 -7.30 -17.37 0.00
N GLU A 218 -8.05 -17.27 -1.10
CA GLU A 218 -7.51 -17.30 -2.47
C GLU A 218 -7.57 -15.93 -3.15
N GLN A 219 -6.84 -15.77 -4.24
CA GLN A 219 -6.90 -14.58 -5.10
C GLN A 219 -6.62 -13.26 -4.36
N LEU A 220 -5.76 -13.29 -3.33
CA LEU A 220 -5.40 -12.06 -2.62
C LEU A 220 -4.62 -11.13 -3.55
N VAL A 221 -4.87 -9.84 -3.39
CA VAL A 221 -4.07 -8.79 -4.00
C VAL A 221 -2.71 -8.75 -3.31
N THR A 222 -1.64 -8.64 -4.09
CA THR A 222 -0.25 -8.65 -3.58
C THR A 222 0.42 -7.29 -3.67
N ALA A 223 -0.12 -6.34 -4.45
CA ALA A 223 0.30 -4.95 -4.44
C ALA A 223 -0.85 -4.03 -4.86
N SER A 224 -0.86 -2.82 -4.33
CA SER A 224 -1.83 -1.77 -4.62
C SER A 224 -1.13 -0.49 -5.06
N ARG A 225 -1.67 0.19 -6.06
CA ARG A 225 -1.19 1.50 -6.49
C ARG A 225 -1.25 2.48 -5.32
N ALA A 226 -0.17 3.23 -5.13
CA ALA A 226 -0.04 4.10 -3.97
C ALA A 226 -0.96 5.33 -4.02
N THR A 227 -1.44 5.73 -5.21
CA THR A 227 -2.26 6.94 -5.37
C THR A 227 -3.69 6.76 -4.90
N ASP A 228 -4.26 5.56 -5.03
CA ASP A 228 -5.69 5.31 -4.84
C ASP A 228 -6.02 3.91 -4.30
N GLY A 229 -5.03 3.06 -4.02
CA GLY A 229 -5.25 1.72 -3.52
C GLY A 229 -5.75 0.71 -4.56
N ILE A 230 -5.82 1.09 -5.84
CA ILE A 230 -6.26 0.18 -6.90
C ILE A 230 -5.26 -0.99 -7.01
N PRO A 231 -5.73 -2.26 -7.03
CA PRO A 231 -4.87 -3.43 -7.17
C PRO A 231 -3.98 -3.36 -8.41
N THR A 232 -2.70 -3.66 -8.24
CA THR A 232 -1.72 -3.70 -9.35
C THR A 232 -1.14 -5.08 -9.58
N LEU A 233 -1.07 -5.91 -8.54
CA LEU A 233 -0.58 -7.29 -8.61
C LEU A 233 -1.48 -8.19 -7.75
N TRP A 234 -1.58 -9.47 -8.13
CA TRP A 234 -2.42 -10.46 -7.45
C TRP A 234 -1.72 -11.81 -7.42
N GLN A 235 -2.21 -12.68 -6.54
CA GLN A 235 -1.80 -14.08 -6.50
C GLN A 235 -2.11 -14.76 -7.83
N THR A 236 -1.12 -15.47 -8.33
CA THR A 236 -1.18 -16.31 -9.53
C THR A 236 -1.30 -17.78 -9.14
N ALA A 237 -1.63 -18.66 -10.09
CA ALA A 237 -1.78 -20.09 -9.84
C ALA A 237 -0.50 -20.76 -9.28
N GLY A 238 0.68 -20.19 -9.56
CA GLY A 238 1.97 -20.65 -9.02
C GLY A 238 2.19 -20.28 -7.55
N ASP A 239 1.38 -19.40 -6.98
CA ASP A 239 1.51 -18.94 -5.60
C ASP A 239 0.85 -19.89 -4.58
N ALA A 240 0.44 -21.10 -4.96
CA ALA A 240 -0.49 -21.95 -4.21
C ALA A 240 -1.88 -21.29 -4.06
N SER A 241 -2.93 -22.04 -4.43
CA SER A 241 -4.29 -21.52 -4.63
C SER A 241 -4.88 -20.78 -3.43
N SER A 242 -4.65 -21.26 -2.21
CA SER A 242 -5.09 -20.64 -0.97
C SER A 242 -3.90 -20.34 -0.05
N LYS A 243 -3.83 -19.13 0.51
CA LYS A 243 -2.83 -18.74 1.52
C LYS A 243 -3.39 -18.73 2.92
N LEU A 244 -2.58 -19.18 3.88
CA LEU A 244 -2.87 -19.11 5.30
C LEU A 244 -2.73 -17.67 5.80
N ILE A 245 -3.85 -17.10 6.24
CA ILE A 245 -3.90 -15.79 6.90
C ILE A 245 -3.44 -15.90 8.35
N GLY A 246 -3.90 -16.93 9.04
CA GLY A 246 -3.46 -17.21 10.40
C GLY A 246 -4.11 -18.45 10.98
N SER A 247 -3.55 -18.93 12.08
CA SER A 247 -4.08 -20.05 12.85
C SER A 247 -4.27 -19.63 14.31
N ARG A 248 -5.36 -20.09 14.93
CA ARG A 248 -5.75 -19.76 16.30
C ARG A 248 -6.27 -21.00 17.00
N THR A 249 -5.83 -21.20 18.24
CA THR A 249 -6.44 -22.17 19.16
C THR A 249 -7.71 -21.57 19.76
N PRO A 250 -8.84 -22.29 19.77
CA PRO A 250 -10.06 -21.81 20.42
C PRO A 250 -9.85 -21.58 21.92
N ILE A 251 -10.34 -20.46 22.43
CA ILE A 251 -10.34 -20.12 23.86
C ILE A 251 -11.78 -19.89 24.29
N ALA A 252 -12.26 -20.65 25.28
CA ALA A 252 -13.65 -20.61 25.74
C ALA A 252 -14.68 -20.73 24.58
N GLY A 253 -14.40 -21.62 23.62
CA GLY A 253 -15.24 -21.86 22.45
C GLY A 253 -15.26 -20.71 21.43
N LYS A 254 -14.26 -19.81 21.46
CA LYS A 254 -14.19 -18.64 20.58
C LYS A 254 -12.84 -18.53 19.85
N VAL A 255 -12.90 -18.02 18.62
CA VAL A 255 -11.73 -17.59 17.83
C VAL A 255 -12.06 -16.25 17.18
N LYS A 256 -11.08 -15.35 17.13
CA LYS A 256 -11.16 -14.08 16.42
C LYS A 256 -9.98 -13.91 15.47
N PHE A 257 -10.27 -13.57 14.23
CA PHE A 257 -9.30 -13.04 13.27
C PHE A 257 -9.56 -11.56 13.07
N ASN A 258 -8.49 -10.77 13.05
CA ASN A 258 -8.55 -9.33 12.83
C ASN A 258 -7.33 -8.91 12.02
N GLN A 259 -7.53 -8.70 10.71
CA GLN A 259 -6.47 -8.52 9.73
C GLN A 259 -6.77 -7.33 8.83
N TYR A 260 -5.71 -6.68 8.35
CA TYR A 260 -5.81 -5.84 7.16
C TYR A 260 -5.68 -6.72 5.91
N ILE A 261 -6.39 -6.31 4.86
CA ILE A 261 -6.32 -6.89 3.52
C ILE A 261 -6.18 -5.72 2.53
N LEU A 262 -5.42 -5.91 1.46
CA LEU A 262 -5.46 -4.96 0.34
C LEU A 262 -6.85 -4.95 -0.30
N ALA A 263 -7.27 -3.83 -0.89
CA ALA A 263 -8.54 -3.76 -1.61
C ALA A 263 -8.62 -4.87 -2.68
N ILE A 264 -9.79 -5.52 -2.80
CA ILE A 264 -10.07 -6.62 -3.71
C ILE A 264 -11.30 -6.22 -4.56
N PRO A 265 -11.15 -6.06 -5.88
CA PRO A 265 -12.23 -5.62 -6.75
C PRO A 265 -13.20 -6.76 -7.06
N ASP A 266 -14.43 -6.43 -7.48
CA ASP A 266 -15.46 -7.44 -7.80
C ASP A 266 -15.01 -8.47 -8.85
N ALA A 267 -14.23 -8.03 -9.86
CA ALA A 267 -13.68 -8.91 -10.89
C ALA A 267 -12.75 -10.01 -10.35
N ARG A 268 -12.25 -9.89 -9.11
CA ARG A 268 -11.35 -10.85 -8.46
C ARG A 268 -11.72 -11.11 -6.99
N LYS A 269 -13.01 -11.07 -6.67
CA LYS A 269 -13.53 -11.32 -5.32
C LYS A 269 -12.97 -12.62 -4.71
N THR A 270 -12.52 -12.51 -3.47
CA THR A 270 -11.80 -13.58 -2.76
C THR A 270 -12.76 -14.55 -2.09
N LEU A 271 -12.40 -15.83 -2.04
CA LEU A 271 -13.10 -16.84 -1.26
C LEU A 271 -12.27 -17.20 -0.02
N PHE A 272 -12.94 -17.27 1.13
CA PHE A 272 -12.32 -17.67 2.38
C PHE A 272 -12.69 -19.10 2.76
N TYR A 273 -11.75 -19.78 3.40
CA TYR A 273 -11.93 -21.12 3.93
C TYR A 273 -11.44 -21.19 5.39
N LEU A 274 -12.07 -22.06 6.17
CA LEU A 274 -11.56 -22.46 7.48
C LEU A 274 -11.05 -23.89 7.44
N ASP A 275 -9.78 -24.07 7.83
CA ASP A 275 -9.26 -25.40 8.17
C ASP A 275 -9.44 -25.61 9.67
N VAL A 276 -10.38 -26.48 10.03
CA VAL A 276 -10.73 -26.82 11.42
C VAL A 276 -10.02 -28.11 11.77
N THR A 277 -9.12 -28.06 12.75
CA THR A 277 -8.39 -29.24 13.20
C THR A 277 -9.06 -29.83 14.43
N TYR A 278 -9.34 -31.13 14.36
CA TYR A 278 -9.79 -31.93 15.48
C TYR A 278 -9.14 -33.31 15.41
N GLY A 279 -8.70 -33.86 16.55
CA GLY A 279 -7.92 -35.10 16.58
C GLY A 279 -6.62 -35.06 15.75
N GLY A 280 -6.06 -33.87 15.51
CA GLY A 280 -4.86 -33.67 14.69
C GLY A 280 -5.09 -33.61 13.17
N ILE A 281 -6.33 -33.82 12.69
CA ILE A 281 -6.66 -33.82 11.27
C ILE A 281 -7.38 -32.52 10.90
N PRO A 282 -6.85 -31.72 9.95
CA PRO A 282 -7.55 -30.53 9.46
C PRO A 282 -8.65 -30.90 8.47
N GLN A 283 -9.81 -30.28 8.62
CA GLN A 283 -10.90 -30.32 7.64
C GLN A 283 -11.23 -28.92 7.12
N ARG A 284 -11.32 -28.79 5.80
CA ARG A 284 -11.59 -27.53 5.12
C ARG A 284 -13.07 -27.27 4.93
N TYR A 285 -13.52 -26.10 5.37
CA TYR A 285 -14.87 -25.58 5.19
C TYR A 285 -14.81 -24.31 4.35
N THR A 286 -15.61 -24.24 3.29
CA THR A 286 -15.79 -22.99 2.55
C THR A 286 -16.69 -22.07 3.36
N MET A 287 -16.32 -20.80 3.53
CA MET A 287 -17.18 -19.83 4.20
C MET A 287 -18.38 -19.49 3.32
N GLN A 288 -19.54 -20.06 3.64
CA GLN A 288 -20.79 -19.77 2.95
C GLN A 288 -21.44 -18.52 3.56
N ILE A 289 -21.58 -17.46 2.79
CA ILE A 289 -22.10 -16.18 3.24
C ILE A 289 -23.19 -15.74 2.25
N THR A 290 -24.34 -15.33 2.77
CA THR A 290 -25.44 -14.83 1.94
C THR A 290 -24.96 -13.63 1.11
N ASN A 291 -25.44 -13.54 -0.12
CA ASN A 291 -25.10 -12.43 -1.01
C ASN A 291 -25.51 -11.10 -0.37
N GLU A 292 -24.62 -10.12 -0.48
CA GLU A 292 -24.83 -8.74 -0.05
C GLU A 292 -24.39 -7.84 -1.21
N PRO A 293 -25.25 -6.95 -1.73
CA PRO A 293 -24.90 -6.10 -2.86
C PRO A 293 -23.57 -5.37 -2.65
N ASN A 294 -22.70 -5.42 -3.67
CA ASN A 294 -21.36 -4.79 -3.69
C ASN A 294 -20.34 -5.32 -2.66
N VAL A 295 -20.69 -6.31 -1.85
CA VAL A 295 -19.79 -6.88 -0.81
C VAL A 295 -19.62 -8.37 -0.97
N VAL A 296 -20.71 -9.14 -1.10
CA VAL A 296 -20.67 -10.61 -1.20
C VAL A 296 -21.46 -11.09 -2.41
N SER A 297 -20.84 -11.90 -3.25
CA SER A 297 -21.46 -12.50 -4.43
C SER A 297 -20.92 -13.91 -4.66
N GLY A 298 -21.79 -14.92 -4.54
CA GLY A 298 -21.41 -16.33 -4.69
C GLY A 298 -20.41 -16.79 -3.63
N ASN A 299 -20.62 -16.39 -2.37
CA ASN A 299 -19.72 -16.61 -1.22
C ASN A 299 -18.36 -15.90 -1.29
N ARG A 300 -18.13 -15.09 -2.33
CA ARG A 300 -16.88 -14.35 -2.51
C ARG A 300 -17.04 -12.91 -2.09
N ILE A 301 -15.99 -12.35 -1.51
CA ILE A 301 -16.01 -11.04 -0.87
C ILE A 301 -15.19 -10.04 -1.68
N THR A 302 -15.74 -8.85 -1.86
CA THR A 302 -15.08 -7.65 -2.39
C THR A 302 -14.66 -6.77 -1.22
N PHE A 303 -13.48 -6.16 -1.32
CA PHE A 303 -12.97 -5.20 -0.33
C PHE A 303 -12.65 -3.90 -1.05
N SER A 304 -13.31 -2.81 -0.68
CA SER A 304 -12.94 -1.48 -1.18
C SER A 304 -11.88 -0.82 -0.28
N PRO A 305 -11.07 0.14 -0.75
CA PRO A 305 -10.17 0.91 0.12
C PRO A 305 -10.90 1.48 1.34
N ASN A 306 -10.28 1.43 2.52
CA ASN A 306 -10.85 1.84 3.81
C ASN A 306 -12.20 1.21 4.19
N HIS A 307 -12.51 0.04 3.65
CA HIS A 307 -13.72 -0.71 3.96
C HIS A 307 -13.49 -1.66 5.13
N TRP A 308 -14.45 -1.82 6.03
CA TRP A 308 -14.46 -2.89 7.03
C TRP A 308 -15.55 -3.91 6.75
N VAL A 309 -15.18 -5.19 6.78
CA VAL A 309 -16.09 -6.34 6.65
C VAL A 309 -16.02 -7.17 7.93
N LYS A 310 -17.17 -7.37 8.57
CA LYS A 310 -17.35 -8.22 9.75
C LYS A 310 -18.20 -9.43 9.42
N ILE A 311 -17.64 -10.60 9.68
CA ILE A 311 -18.31 -11.88 9.52
C ILE A 311 -18.40 -12.53 10.91
N THR A 312 -19.56 -13.09 11.24
CA THR A 312 -19.72 -13.93 12.42
C THR A 312 -20.01 -15.36 11.98
N GLY A 313 -19.20 -16.28 12.48
CA GLY A 313 -19.35 -17.72 12.33
C GLY A 313 -19.88 -18.35 13.61
N ASN A 314 -20.75 -19.34 13.46
CA ASN A 314 -21.28 -20.11 14.59
C ASN A 314 -21.13 -21.60 14.31
N PHE A 315 -20.48 -22.31 15.23
CA PHE A 315 -20.49 -23.77 15.23
C PHE A 315 -21.83 -24.27 15.78
N THR A 316 -22.59 -24.91 14.91
CA THR A 316 -23.86 -25.54 15.24
C THR A 316 -23.75 -27.05 15.04
N ASN A 317 -24.72 -27.82 15.56
CA ASN A 317 -24.73 -29.30 15.45
C ASN A 317 -24.67 -29.79 13.98
N SER A 318 -25.09 -28.96 13.02
CA SER A 318 -25.09 -29.26 11.57
C SER A 318 -23.85 -28.73 10.82
N GLY A 319 -22.89 -28.11 11.51
CA GLY A 319 -21.67 -27.55 10.93
C GLY A 319 -21.47 -26.06 11.20
N LEU A 320 -20.60 -25.45 10.41
CA LEU A 320 -20.24 -24.04 10.48
C LEU A 320 -21.18 -23.18 9.62
N VAL A 321 -21.83 -22.20 10.25
CA VAL A 321 -22.70 -21.23 9.57
C VAL A 321 -22.07 -19.85 9.68
N PHE A 322 -21.96 -19.11 8.57
CA PHE A 322 -21.41 -17.76 8.54
C PHE A 322 -22.45 -16.74 8.10
N ILE A 323 -22.44 -15.57 8.74
CA ILE A 323 -23.34 -14.46 8.45
C ILE A 323 -22.50 -13.18 8.37
N LEU A 324 -22.73 -12.38 7.33
CA LEU A 324 -22.21 -11.02 7.28
C LEU A 324 -22.90 -10.22 8.40
N SER A 325 -22.14 -9.85 9.40
CA SER A 325 -22.66 -9.21 10.62
C SER A 325 -22.40 -7.71 10.65
N GLY A 326 -21.62 -7.20 9.69
CA GLY A 326 -21.40 -5.78 9.49
C GLY A 326 -20.55 -5.51 8.26
N THR A 327 -20.85 -4.43 7.57
CA THR A 327 -20.05 -3.88 6.47
C THR A 327 -20.17 -2.37 6.51
N ILE A 328 -19.05 -1.65 6.56
CA ILE A 328 -19.09 -0.18 6.59
C ILE A 328 -17.86 0.41 5.93
N ASN A 329 -18.08 1.46 5.14
CA ASN A 329 -16.96 2.23 4.63
C ASN A 329 -16.52 3.19 5.74
N LEU A 330 -15.28 3.06 6.23
CA LEU A 330 -14.81 3.87 7.34
C LEU A 330 -14.55 5.33 6.93
N ASP A 331 -14.58 5.63 5.62
CA ASP A 331 -14.58 6.99 5.08
C ASP A 331 -16.00 7.54 4.85
N ASP A 332 -17.06 6.77 5.08
CA ASP A 332 -18.41 7.33 4.99
C ASP A 332 -18.71 8.27 6.17
N ASN A 333 -19.56 9.26 5.91
CA ASN A 333 -19.99 10.22 6.94
C ASN A 333 -20.98 9.60 7.94
N ALA A 334 -21.37 8.33 7.78
CA ALA A 334 -22.30 7.68 8.70
C ALA A 334 -21.57 7.02 9.88
N TRP A 335 -20.30 6.64 9.68
CA TRP A 335 -19.49 5.99 10.69
C TRP A 335 -18.60 6.93 11.51
N ASP A 336 -18.50 8.20 11.13
CA ASP A 336 -17.48 9.10 11.64
C ASP A 336 -17.55 9.47 13.13
N GLY A 337 -18.53 8.92 13.87
CA GLY A 337 -18.46 8.83 15.32
C GLY A 337 -18.38 10.17 16.04
N ILE A 338 -18.70 11.27 15.35
CA ILE A 338 -18.89 12.60 15.95
C ILE A 338 -20.38 12.81 16.12
N ILE A 339 -20.88 12.45 17.31
CA ILE A 339 -21.97 13.17 17.99
C ILE A 339 -21.33 13.80 19.23
#